data_AF-A0A4S2EZY4-F1
#
_entry.id   AF-A0A4S2EZY4-F1
#
_cell.length_a   1.000
_cell.length_b   1.000
_cell.length_c   1.000
_cell.angle_alpha   90.00
_cell.angle_beta   90.00
_cell.angle_gamma   90.00
#
_symmetry.space_group_name_H-M   'P 1'
#
loop_
_entity.id
_entity.type
_entity.pdbx_description
1 polymer ?
#
loop_
_entity_poly.entity_id
_entity_poly.type
_entity_poly.pdbx_seq_one_letter_code
_entity_poly.pdbx_strand_id
1 'polypeptide(L)'
;MSRVSNDIEREIAAAMRDCIGENEAVLEQRAADAGKAAVKRLKAESRKRSGKYAKGWTSTTDHASLEQGVEVTVHNKQYQLTHLLEKGHKIKNQTGKTYGVAPGDVVIEAVAEEVGREFMAGGDAT
;
A
#
# COMPACT_ATOMS: atom_id res chain seq x y z
N MET A 1 27.30 6.68 43.81
CA MET A 1 26.25 6.54 42.77
C MET A 1 26.65 5.37 41.88
N SER A 2 26.84 4.20 42.49
CA SER A 2 25.93 3.05 42.63
C SER A 2 25.71 2.31 41.31
N ARG A 3 26.51 1.27 41.11
CA ARG A 3 26.45 0.26 40.04
C ARG A 3 25.04 -0.25 39.74
N VAL A 4 24.20 -0.31 40.77
CA VAL A 4 22.78 -0.69 40.68
C VAL A 4 21.98 0.29 39.80
N SER A 5 22.28 1.59 39.85
CA SER A 5 21.64 2.60 39.00
C SER A 5 21.97 2.36 37.52
N ASN A 6 23.25 2.08 37.21
CA ASN A 6 23.68 1.79 35.84
C ASN A 6 23.10 0.47 35.31
N ASP A 7 22.92 -0.54 36.17
CA ASP A 7 22.31 -1.81 35.78
C ASP A 7 20.82 -1.65 35.48
N ILE A 8 20.08 -0.84 36.26
CA ILE A 8 18.67 -0.52 35.99
C ILE A 8 18.53 0.28 34.69
N GLU A 9 19.37 1.29 34.46
CA GLU A 9 19.36 2.09 33.23
C GLU A 9 19.59 1.23 31.98
N ARG A 10 20.53 0.28 32.05
CA ARG A 10 20.77 -0.67 30.94
C ARG A 10 19.56 -1.53 30.65
N GLU A 11 18.90 -2.05 31.69
CA GLU A 11 17.77 -2.96 31.54
C GLU A 11 16.53 -2.24 31.00
N ILE A 12 16.29 -1.01 31.44
CA ILE A 12 15.25 -0.15 30.88
C ILE A 12 15.54 0.13 29.40
N ALA A 13 16.78 0.51 29.06
CA ALA A 13 17.16 0.77 27.67
C ALA A 13 17.05 -0.49 26.78
N ALA A 14 17.33 -1.68 27.32
CA ALA A 14 17.12 -2.94 26.61
C ALA A 14 15.63 -3.19 26.36
N ALA A 15 14.79 -3.15 27.41
CA ALA A 15 13.35 -3.35 27.28
C ALA A 15 12.68 -2.35 26.32
N MET A 16 13.14 -1.09 26.31
CA MET A 16 12.64 -0.08 25.37
C MET A 16 13.03 -0.40 23.92
N ARG A 17 14.26 -0.86 23.67
CA ARG A 17 14.69 -1.27 22.32
C ARG A 17 13.91 -2.49 21.82
N ASP A 18 13.68 -3.47 22.69
CA ASP A 18 12.91 -4.66 22.33
C ASP A 18 11.47 -4.30 21.97
N CYS A 19 10.83 -3.44 22.78
CA CYS A 19 9.49 -2.92 22.49
C CYS A 19 9.42 -2.16 21.16
N ILE A 20 10.44 -1.34 20.85
CA ILE A 20 10.52 -0.64 19.56
C ILE A 20 10.63 -1.64 18.41
N GLY A 21 11.53 -2.63 18.52
CA GLY A 21 11.72 -3.65 17.48
C GLY A 21 10.49 -4.51 17.24
N GLU A 22 9.75 -4.87 18.29
CA GLU A 22 8.47 -5.59 18.17
C GLU A 22 7.42 -4.74 17.45
N ASN A 23 7.30 -3.46 17.81
CA ASN A 23 6.37 -2.54 17.16
C ASN A 23 6.72 -2.32 15.67
N GLU A 24 8.00 -2.20 15.33
CA GLU A 24 8.46 -2.11 13.94
C GLU A 24 8.07 -3.34 13.13
N ALA A 25 8.31 -4.55 13.67
CA ALA A 25 7.95 -5.80 13.00
C ALA A 25 6.44 -5.93 12.79
N VAL A 26 5.63 -5.53 13.78
CA VAL A 26 4.17 -5.51 13.66
C VAL A 26 3.71 -4.51 12.59
N LEU A 27 4.28 -3.31 12.56
CA LEU A 27 3.96 -2.30 11.54
C LEU A 27 4.30 -2.79 10.13
N GLU A 28 5.46 -3.44 9.96
CA GLU A 28 5.87 -4.00 8.69
C GLU A 28 4.91 -5.07 8.19
N GLN A 29 4.54 -6.00 9.06
CA GLN A 29 3.59 -7.06 8.73
C GLN A 29 2.22 -6.48 8.36
N ARG A 30 1.73 -5.50 9.12
CA ARG A 30 0.44 -4.85 8.85
C ARG A 30 0.46 -4.10 7.52
N ALA A 31 1.55 -3.41 7.19
CA ALA A 31 1.69 -2.71 5.92
C ALA A 31 1.71 -3.70 4.75
N ALA A 32 2.45 -4.80 4.88
CA ALA A 32 2.50 -5.84 3.86
C ALA A 32 1.12 -6.49 3.63
N ASP A 33 0.35 -6.71 4.69
CA ASP A 33 -0.99 -7.28 4.59
C ASP A 33 -2.00 -6.30 4.00
N ALA A 34 -1.90 -5.00 4.30
CA ALA A 34 -2.66 -3.96 3.62
C ALA A 34 -2.39 -3.97 2.10
N GLY A 35 -1.13 -4.09 1.68
CA GLY A 35 -0.77 -4.23 0.27
C GLY A 35 -1.38 -5.47 -0.40
N LYS A 36 -1.36 -6.63 0.29
CA LYS A 36 -2.01 -7.85 -0.21
C LYS A 36 -3.53 -7.71 -0.31
N ALA A 37 -4.16 -7.05 0.66
CA ALA A 37 -5.59 -6.77 0.65
C ALA A 37 -5.96 -5.89 -0.55
N ALA A 38 -5.22 -4.81 -0.79
CA ALA A 38 -5.38 -3.95 -1.96
C ALA A 38 -5.26 -4.75 -3.27
N VAL A 39 -4.20 -5.57 -3.42
CA VAL A 39 -4.01 -6.41 -4.62
C VAL A 39 -5.19 -7.37 -4.83
N LYS A 40 -5.73 -7.96 -3.76
CA LYS A 40 -6.88 -8.87 -3.82
C LYS A 40 -8.13 -8.15 -4.30
N ARG A 41 -8.45 -6.99 -3.73
CA ARG A 41 -9.60 -6.15 -4.13
C ARG A 41 -9.46 -5.67 -5.57
N LEU A 42 -8.30 -5.11 -5.94
CA LEU A 42 -8.01 -4.68 -7.30
C LEU A 42 -8.15 -5.82 -8.32
N LYS A 43 -7.72 -7.04 -8.01
CA LYS A 43 -7.95 -8.23 -8.85
C LYS A 43 -9.43 -8.56 -9.02
N ALA A 44 -10.25 -8.34 -8.00
CA ALA A 44 -11.67 -8.61 -8.02
C ALA A 44 -12.45 -7.54 -8.80
N GLU A 45 -12.17 -6.27 -8.55
CA GLU A 45 -12.98 -5.12 -8.96
C GLU A 45 -12.52 -4.47 -10.27
N SER A 46 -11.25 -4.61 -10.64
CA SER A 46 -10.74 -4.05 -11.90
C SER A 46 -11.52 -4.55 -13.11
N ARG A 47 -11.72 -3.66 -14.11
CA ARG A 47 -12.32 -4.02 -15.39
C ARG A 47 -11.65 -5.23 -16.04
N LYS A 48 -12.48 -6.12 -16.56
CA LYS A 48 -12.04 -7.37 -17.20
C LYS A 48 -12.48 -7.38 -18.66
N ARG A 49 -11.52 -7.19 -19.57
CA ARG A 49 -11.71 -7.54 -20.99
C ARG A 49 -11.30 -8.99 -21.24
N SER A 50 -10.02 -9.30 -21.07
CA SER A 50 -9.47 -10.67 -21.10
C SER A 50 -8.96 -11.14 -19.73
N GLY A 51 -9.07 -10.29 -18.71
CA GLY A 51 -8.58 -10.55 -17.34
C GLY A 51 -7.08 -10.37 -17.12
N LYS A 52 -6.26 -10.15 -18.17
CA LYS A 52 -4.81 -9.91 -18.02
C LYS A 52 -4.49 -8.70 -17.13
N TYR A 53 -5.21 -7.60 -17.32
CA TYR A 53 -5.06 -6.39 -16.51
C TYR A 53 -5.35 -6.64 -15.02
N ALA A 54 -6.53 -7.20 -14.72
CA ALA A 54 -6.92 -7.54 -13.35
C ALA A 54 -5.90 -8.49 -12.70
N LYS A 55 -5.39 -9.50 -13.42
CA LYS A 55 -4.37 -10.42 -12.89
C LYS A 55 -2.98 -9.76 -12.70
N GLY A 56 -2.75 -8.61 -13.33
CA GLY A 56 -1.46 -7.90 -13.34
C GLY A 56 -1.13 -7.14 -12.07
N TRP A 57 -2.05 -7.02 -11.11
CA TRP A 57 -1.82 -6.37 -9.83
C TRP A 57 -0.89 -7.17 -8.92
N THR A 58 0.06 -6.48 -8.32
CA THR A 58 1.03 -7.00 -7.35
C THR A 58 1.46 -5.89 -6.39
N SER A 59 2.11 -6.25 -5.29
CA SER A 59 2.69 -5.31 -4.34
C SER A 59 4.17 -5.63 -4.14
N THR A 60 4.96 -4.59 -3.85
CA THR A 60 6.35 -4.70 -3.39
C THR A 60 6.44 -4.00 -2.04
N THR A 61 7.09 -4.64 -1.09
CA THR A 61 7.45 -4.03 0.19
C THR A 61 8.91 -3.64 0.12
N ASP A 62 9.20 -2.36 0.29
CA ASP A 62 10.54 -1.83 0.40
C ASP A 62 10.81 -1.56 1.89
N HIS A 63 11.79 -2.28 2.43
CA HIS A 63 12.30 -2.05 3.77
C HIS A 63 13.31 -0.91 3.65
N ALA A 64 12.82 0.32 3.69
CA ALA A 64 13.71 1.46 3.83
C ALA A 64 14.41 1.36 5.20
N SER A 65 15.56 2.04 5.34
CA SER A 65 16.31 2.02 6.61
C SER A 65 15.43 2.48 7.79
N LEU A 66 15.79 2.10 9.03
CA LEU A 66 15.04 2.38 10.28
C LEU A 66 14.47 3.80 10.42
N GLU A 67 15.05 4.80 9.74
CA GLU A 67 14.59 6.19 9.76
C GLU A 67 13.42 6.51 8.80
N GLN A 68 13.20 5.69 7.77
CA GLN A 68 12.29 5.97 6.66
C GLN A 68 10.95 5.20 6.75
N GLY A 69 10.88 4.19 7.63
CA GLY A 69 9.68 3.37 7.82
C GLY A 69 9.50 2.30 6.74
N VAL A 70 8.30 1.70 6.71
CA VAL A 70 7.93 0.63 5.78
C VAL A 70 7.12 1.21 4.63
N GLU A 71 7.60 1.02 3.41
CA GLU A 71 6.89 1.43 2.20
C GLU A 71 6.33 0.20 1.47
N VAL A 72 5.03 0.23 1.15
CA VAL A 72 4.39 -0.83 0.37
C VAL A 72 3.76 -0.25 -0.89
N THR A 73 4.35 -0.56 -2.03
CA THR A 73 3.92 -0.07 -3.33
C THR A 73 3.06 -1.12 -4.05
N VAL A 74 1.78 -0.79 -4.26
CA VAL A 74 0.86 -1.59 -5.09
C VAL A 74 0.88 -1.09 -6.53
N HIS A 75 1.17 -1.98 -7.48
CA HIS A 75 1.32 -1.62 -8.89
C HIS A 75 0.80 -2.70 -9.84
N ASN A 76 0.57 -2.32 -11.10
CA ASN A 76 0.13 -3.23 -12.16
C ASN A 76 1.21 -3.39 -13.23
N LYS A 77 1.41 -4.62 -13.70
CA LYS A 77 2.31 -4.93 -14.82
C LYS A 77 1.97 -4.17 -16.11
N GLN A 78 0.71 -3.76 -16.29
CA GLN A 78 0.24 -2.97 -17.43
C GLN A 78 -0.03 -1.51 -17.02
N TYR A 79 1.00 -0.83 -16.51
CA TYR A 79 0.91 0.53 -15.94
C TYR A 79 0.26 1.58 -16.86
N GLN A 80 0.40 1.44 -18.18
CA GLN A 80 -0.23 2.33 -19.16
C GLN A 80 -1.76 2.30 -19.11
N LEU A 81 -2.35 1.14 -18.81
CA LEU A 81 -3.81 1.00 -18.70
C LEU A 81 -4.32 1.59 -17.40
N THR A 82 -3.52 1.58 -16.34
CA THR A 82 -3.90 2.02 -15.00
C THR A 82 -4.42 3.45 -15.01
N HIS A 83 -3.67 4.39 -15.58
CA HIS A 83 -4.13 5.79 -15.67
C HIS A 83 -5.38 5.95 -16.54
N LEU A 84 -5.45 5.23 -17.67
CA LEU A 84 -6.56 5.35 -18.63
C LEU A 84 -7.88 4.78 -18.10
N LEU A 85 -7.81 3.70 -17.32
CA LEU A 85 -8.97 3.07 -16.70
C LEU A 85 -9.39 3.79 -15.43
N GLU A 86 -8.45 4.39 -14.70
CA GLU A 86 -8.77 5.16 -13.49
C GLU A 86 -9.37 6.52 -13.81
N LYS A 87 -8.71 7.32 -14.67
CA LYS A 87 -9.08 8.72 -14.92
C LYS A 87 -9.89 8.91 -16.21
N GLY A 88 -10.06 7.84 -16.99
CA GLY A 88 -10.66 7.92 -18.32
C GLY A 88 -9.76 8.60 -19.34
N HIS A 89 -10.24 8.68 -20.58
CA HIS A 89 -9.52 9.34 -21.67
C HIS A 89 -10.44 9.71 -22.84
N LYS A 90 -9.99 10.68 -23.65
CA LYS A 90 -10.66 11.07 -24.89
C LYS A 90 -10.43 10.03 -25.98
N ILE A 91 -11.48 9.65 -26.69
CA ILE A 91 -11.42 8.77 -27.86
C ILE A 91 -11.16 9.65 -29.08
N LYS A 92 -9.98 9.50 -29.67
CA LYS A 92 -9.53 10.28 -30.84
C LYS A 92 -9.25 9.38 -32.03
N ASN A 93 -9.49 9.88 -33.24
CA ASN A 93 -9.04 9.23 -34.47
C ASN A 93 -7.62 9.67 -34.86
N GLN A 94 -7.11 9.13 -35.96
CA GLN A 94 -5.80 9.47 -36.52
C GLN A 94 -5.66 10.96 -36.92
N THR A 95 -6.78 11.64 -37.21
CA THR A 95 -6.79 13.07 -37.56
C THR A 95 -6.93 13.99 -36.33
N GLY A 96 -6.91 13.45 -35.11
CA GLY A 96 -7.01 14.21 -33.86
C GLY A 96 -8.44 14.65 -33.45
N LYS A 97 -9.47 14.33 -34.24
CA LYS A 97 -10.87 14.64 -33.91
C LYS A 97 -11.31 13.76 -32.74
N THR A 98 -11.95 14.37 -31.74
CA THR A 98 -12.49 13.66 -30.57
C THR A 98 -13.93 13.21 -30.85
N TYR A 99 -14.24 11.95 -30.54
CA TYR A 99 -15.55 11.33 -30.79
C TYR A 99 -16.30 11.00 -29.50
N GLY A 100 -15.63 11.03 -28.36
CA GLY A 100 -16.21 10.74 -27.07
C GLY A 100 -15.16 10.66 -25.98
N VAL A 101 -15.60 10.30 -24.78
CA VAL A 101 -14.74 10.07 -23.61
C VAL A 101 -15.05 8.68 -23.08
N ALA A 102 -14.02 7.86 -22.91
CA ALA A 102 -14.12 6.65 -22.11
C ALA A 102 -14.01 7.06 -20.64
N PRO A 103 -15.05 6.88 -19.81
CA PRO A 103 -15.00 7.25 -18.41
C PRO A 103 -14.10 6.30 -17.62
N GLY A 104 -13.40 6.85 -16.63
CA GLY A 104 -12.67 6.06 -15.65
C GLY A 104 -13.62 5.32 -14.69
N ASP A 105 -13.13 4.28 -14.03
CA ASP A 105 -13.88 3.53 -13.01
C ASP A 105 -13.51 3.88 -11.57
N VAL A 106 -12.40 4.59 -11.34
CA VAL A 106 -12.00 5.11 -10.02
C VAL A 106 -11.81 3.98 -8.98
N VAL A 107 -11.53 2.76 -9.45
CA VAL A 107 -11.40 1.58 -8.58
C VAL A 107 -10.15 1.68 -7.73
N ILE A 108 -9.07 2.29 -8.24
CA ILE A 108 -7.81 2.37 -7.50
C ILE A 108 -7.95 3.29 -6.31
N GLU A 109 -8.54 4.48 -6.51
CA GLU A 109 -8.82 5.43 -5.43
C GLU A 109 -9.75 4.81 -4.38
N ALA A 110 -10.86 4.18 -4.81
CA ALA A 110 -11.80 3.55 -3.88
C ALA A 110 -11.15 2.45 -3.01
N VAL A 111 -10.35 1.57 -3.62
CA VAL A 111 -9.64 0.51 -2.89
C VAL A 111 -8.55 1.10 -1.99
N ALA A 112 -7.83 2.12 -2.44
CA ALA A 112 -6.79 2.77 -1.65
C ALA A 112 -7.38 3.42 -0.39
N GLU A 113 -8.52 4.10 -0.50
CA GLU A 113 -9.21 4.66 0.64
C GLU A 113 -9.72 3.58 1.61
N GLU A 114 -10.32 2.51 1.10
CA GLU A 114 -10.84 1.43 1.95
C GLU A 114 -9.71 0.76 2.74
N VAL A 115 -8.64 0.35 2.05
CA VAL A 115 -7.47 -0.26 2.69
C VAL A 115 -6.79 0.71 3.65
N GLY A 116 -6.67 1.99 3.28
CA GLY A 116 -6.11 3.02 4.15
C GLY A 116 -6.91 3.20 5.44
N ARG A 117 -8.25 3.22 5.36
CA ARG A 117 -9.13 3.28 6.53
C ARG A 117 -8.95 2.06 7.44
N GLU A 118 -8.89 0.86 6.87
CA GLU A 118 -8.68 -0.38 7.64
C GLU A 118 -7.31 -0.42 8.32
N PHE A 119 -6.27 0.06 7.62
CA PHE A 119 -4.93 0.15 8.18
C PHE A 119 -4.87 1.15 9.34
N MET A 120 -5.55 2.29 9.25
CA MET A 120 -5.63 3.25 10.37
C MET A 120 -6.43 2.70 11.55
N ALA A 121 -7.60 2.09 11.31
CA ALA A 121 -8.47 1.59 12.37
C ALA A 121 -7.81 0.49 13.22
N GLY A 122 -6.94 -0.34 12.62
CA GLY A 122 -6.18 -1.33 13.38
C GLY A 122 -5.05 -0.76 14.23
N GLY A 123 -4.72 0.53 14.11
CA GLY A 123 -3.72 1.23 14.94
C GLY A 123 -4.27 1.74 16.27
N ASP A 124 -5.58 1.93 16.37
CA ASP A 124 -6.25 2.46 17.57
C ASP A 124 -6.68 1.36 18.55
N ALA A 125 -6.34 0.11 18.27
CA ALA A 125 -6.80 -1.09 18.98
C ALA A 125 -5.69 -1.77 19.80
N THR A 126 -4.87 -1.02 20.53
CA THR A 126 -3.99 -1.48 21.63
C THR A 126 -3.55 -0.28 22.44
#